data_AF-A0A803NUP1-F1
#
_entry.id   AF-A0A803NUP1-F1
#
_cell.length_a   1.000
_cell.length_b   1.000
_cell.length_c   1.000
_cell.angle_alpha   90.00
_cell.angle_beta   90.00
_cell.angle_gamma   90.00
#
_symmetry.space_group_name_H-M   'P 1'
#
loop_
_entity.id
_entity.type
_entity.pdbx_description
1 polymer ?
#
loop_
_entity_poly.entity_id
_entity_poly.type
_entity_poly.pdbx_seq_one_letter_code
_entity_poly.pdbx_strand_id
1 'polypeptide(L)'
;MGDGTGHSRYVKLTKDQVPIEDIKPGELNQPIEVPQLNVRKCNECGQALPESFEPPADEPWTTGIFGCCEDRDSCLTGLFCPCVLFGRNVESLRDDTPWTTPCICHAVCVEGGMALAVATAILHGADPRSAFLICEGLFFAWWMCGIYTGLVRQSLQKNYHLKVGNY
;
A
#
# COMPACT_ATOMS: atom_id res chain seq x y z
N MET A 1 -27.16 14.94 -40.05
CA MET A 1 -26.49 16.25 -40.06
C MET A 1 -27.25 17.13 -39.08
N GLY A 2 -26.57 17.60 -38.03
CA GLY A 2 -27.19 18.32 -36.93
C GLY A 2 -27.29 19.81 -37.20
N ASP A 3 -28.44 20.40 -36.88
CA ASP A 3 -28.59 21.85 -36.79
C ASP A 3 -28.40 22.28 -35.35
N GLY A 4 -27.17 22.65 -35.03
CA GLY A 4 -26.84 23.43 -33.85
C GLY A 4 -27.00 24.91 -34.15
N THR A 5 -28.05 25.54 -33.62
CA THR A 5 -28.11 27.00 -33.38
C THR A 5 -29.20 27.34 -32.37
N GLY A 6 -29.09 26.80 -31.16
CA GLY A 6 -29.85 27.29 -30.01
C GLY A 6 -29.13 28.50 -29.39
N HIS A 7 -29.09 29.64 -30.08
CA HIS A 7 -28.58 30.87 -29.46
C HIS A 7 -29.50 31.27 -28.31
N SER A 8 -28.99 31.24 -27.08
CA SER A 8 -29.71 31.76 -25.92
C SER A 8 -29.96 33.26 -26.14
N ARG A 9 -31.22 33.62 -26.39
CA ARG A 9 -31.62 35.02 -26.58
C ARG A 9 -32.09 35.57 -25.25
N TYR A 10 -31.38 36.56 -24.71
CA TYR A 10 -31.86 37.30 -23.55
C TYR A 10 -33.15 38.04 -23.93
N VAL A 11 -34.27 37.62 -23.34
CA VAL A 11 -35.57 38.27 -23.52
C VAL A 11 -35.73 39.31 -22.42
N LYS A 12 -35.99 40.56 -22.81
CA LYS A 12 -36.29 41.65 -21.88
C LYS A 12 -37.74 41.50 -21.43
N LEU A 13 -37.94 41.18 -20.15
CA LEU A 13 -39.28 41.07 -19.57
C LEU A 13 -39.92 42.46 -19.48
N THR A 14 -41.04 42.65 -20.16
CA THR A 14 -41.90 43.85 -20.04
C THR A 14 -43.12 43.53 -19.17
N LYS A 15 -43.60 44.53 -18.43
CA LYS A 15 -44.61 44.40 -17.36
C LYS A 15 -45.93 43.73 -17.79
N ASP A 16 -46.23 43.74 -19.08
CA ASP A 16 -47.50 43.27 -19.65
C ASP A 16 -47.45 41.84 -20.23
N GLN A 17 -46.37 41.08 -19.98
CA GLN A 17 -46.27 39.70 -20.43
C GLN A 17 -47.07 38.77 -19.51
N VAL A 18 -48.11 38.15 -20.05
CA VAL A 18 -48.89 37.10 -19.36
C VAL A 18 -48.00 35.87 -19.21
N PRO A 19 -47.84 35.29 -18.00
CA PRO A 19 -47.07 34.06 -17.80
C PRO A 19 -47.60 32.97 -18.73
N ILE A 20 -46.75 32.47 -19.63
CA ILE A 20 -47.12 31.42 -20.60
C ILE A 20 -47.20 30.05 -19.91
N GLU A 21 -46.52 29.88 -18.77
CA GLU A 21 -46.54 28.67 -17.95
C GLU A 21 -46.50 29.04 -16.45
N ASP A 22 -47.41 28.45 -15.66
CA ASP A 22 -47.44 28.58 -14.20
C ASP A 22 -46.36 27.68 -13.59
N ILE A 23 -45.14 28.20 -13.44
CA ILE A 23 -44.06 27.53 -12.71
C ILE A 23 -44.46 27.41 -11.24
N LYS A 24 -44.70 26.19 -10.74
CA LYS A 24 -45.07 26.01 -9.34
C LYS A 24 -43.85 26.25 -8.44
N PRO A 25 -44.01 26.95 -7.31
CA PRO A 25 -42.92 27.13 -6.35
C PRO A 25 -42.33 25.77 -5.93
N GLY A 26 -41.07 25.52 -6.30
CA GLY A 26 -40.37 24.26 -6.00
C GLY A 26 -40.00 23.40 -7.21
N GLU A 27 -40.60 23.59 -8.39
CA GLU A 27 -40.26 22.80 -9.60
C GLU A 27 -38.83 23.06 -10.09
N LEU A 28 -38.35 24.31 -9.98
CA LEU A 28 -36.95 24.68 -10.32
C LEU A 28 -35.92 24.17 -9.30
N ASN A 29 -36.34 23.74 -8.11
CA ASN A 29 -35.45 23.20 -7.08
C ASN A 29 -35.38 21.67 -7.13
N GLN A 30 -35.91 21.03 -8.17
CA GLN A 30 -35.75 19.59 -8.34
C GLN A 30 -34.30 19.26 -8.70
N PRO A 31 -33.70 18.24 -8.04
CA PRO A 31 -32.36 17.79 -8.39
C PRO A 31 -32.37 17.26 -9.82
N ILE A 32 -31.58 17.90 -10.69
CA ILE A 32 -31.38 17.46 -12.06
C ILE A 32 -30.41 16.27 -12.00
N GLU A 33 -30.85 15.10 -12.46
CA GLU A 33 -29.94 13.98 -12.66
C GLU A 33 -29.02 14.31 -13.84
N VAL A 34 -27.72 14.44 -13.55
CA VAL A 34 -26.70 14.69 -14.57
C VAL A 34 -25.95 13.38 -14.78
N PRO A 35 -26.18 12.64 -15.89
CA PRO A 35 -25.52 11.36 -16.13
C PRO A 35 -23.99 11.45 -16.10
N GLN A 36 -23.43 12.62 -16.45
CA GLN A 36 -22.00 12.94 -16.37
C GLN A 36 -21.43 12.90 -14.94
N LEU A 37 -22.28 12.95 -13.91
CA LEU A 37 -21.89 12.82 -12.51
C LEU A 37 -21.90 11.35 -12.04
N ASN A 38 -22.59 10.46 -12.75
CA ASN A 38 -22.71 9.04 -12.41
C ASN A 38 -21.62 8.18 -13.11
N VAL A 39 -20.41 8.72 -13.18
CA VAL A 39 -19.23 8.06 -13.74
C VAL A 39 -18.35 7.56 -12.61
N ARG A 40 -17.62 6.45 -12.85
CA ARG A 40 -16.60 5.98 -11.90
C ARG A 40 -15.52 7.06 -11.80
N LYS A 41 -15.19 7.49 -10.59
CA LYS A 41 -14.18 8.53 -10.34
C LYS A 41 -12.99 7.95 -9.62
N CYS A 42 -11.81 8.51 -9.89
CA CYS A 42 -10.61 8.22 -9.12
C CYS A 42 -10.79 8.71 -7.67
N ASN A 43 -10.46 7.86 -6.69
CA ASN A 43 -10.60 8.19 -5.27
C ASN A 43 -9.61 9.29 -4.80
N GLU A 44 -8.49 9.49 -5.51
CA GLU A 44 -7.49 10.50 -5.14
C GLU A 44 -7.74 11.86 -5.81
N CYS A 45 -7.99 11.88 -7.13
CA CYS A 45 -8.09 13.12 -7.89
C CYS A 45 -9.52 13.49 -8.33
N GLY A 46 -10.51 12.61 -8.13
CA GLY A 46 -11.92 12.84 -8.47
C GLY A 46 -12.25 12.86 -9.97
N GLN A 47 -11.25 12.64 -10.84
CA GLN A 47 -11.45 12.61 -12.28
C GLN A 47 -12.25 11.38 -12.72
N ALA A 48 -13.02 11.51 -13.79
CA ALA A 48 -13.75 10.39 -14.39
C ALA A 48 -12.76 9.37 -14.96
N LEU A 49 -12.91 8.11 -14.58
CA LEU A 49 -12.10 7.01 -15.07
C LEU A 49 -12.57 6.60 -16.47
N PRO A 50 -11.65 6.31 -17.41
CA PRO A 50 -12.00 5.73 -18.70
C PRO A 50 -12.77 4.41 -18.56
N GLU A 51 -13.61 4.07 -19.53
CA GLU A 51 -14.35 2.80 -19.53
C GLU A 51 -13.42 1.57 -19.65
N SER A 52 -12.24 1.75 -20.25
CA SER A 52 -11.18 0.73 -20.33
C SER A 52 -10.34 0.62 -19.05
N PHE A 53 -10.64 1.38 -18.01
CA PHE A 53 -9.89 1.31 -16.76
C PHE A 53 -10.28 0.05 -16.00
N GLU A 54 -9.37 -0.92 -15.98
CA GLU A 54 -9.42 -2.03 -15.05
C GLU A 54 -8.52 -1.69 -13.84
N PRO A 55 -9.02 -1.84 -12.60
CA PRO A 55 -8.14 -1.74 -11.44
C PRO A 55 -7.06 -2.82 -11.57
N PRO A 56 -5.79 -2.54 -11.16
CA PRO A 56 -4.74 -3.54 -11.20
C PRO A 56 -5.23 -4.82 -10.52
N ALA A 57 -5.08 -5.96 -11.20
CA ALA A 57 -5.55 -7.24 -10.69
C ALA A 57 -4.83 -7.55 -9.38
N ASP A 58 -5.58 -7.96 -8.35
CA ASP A 58 -4.96 -8.38 -7.11
C ASP A 58 -4.17 -9.67 -7.37
N GLU A 59 -2.87 -9.57 -7.59
CA GLU A 59 -2.00 -10.73 -7.75
C GLU A 59 -1.70 -11.36 -6.37
N PRO A 60 -1.49 -12.69 -6.29
CA PRO A 60 -1.14 -13.33 -5.03
C PRO A 60 0.23 -12.84 -4.53
N TRP A 61 0.27 -12.25 -3.33
CA TRP A 61 1.50 -11.74 -2.71
C TRP A 61 2.40 -12.82 -2.09
N THR A 62 1.89 -14.04 -1.89
CA THR A 62 2.64 -15.12 -1.25
C THR A 62 2.88 -16.28 -2.18
N THR A 63 4.12 -16.75 -2.19
CA THR A 63 4.52 -17.99 -2.83
C THR A 63 4.51 -19.14 -1.81
N GLY A 64 4.61 -20.39 -2.29
CA GLY A 64 4.80 -21.55 -1.39
C GLY A 64 6.11 -21.48 -0.58
N ILE A 65 6.30 -22.42 0.35
CA ILE A 65 7.46 -22.49 1.26
C ILE A 65 8.82 -22.50 0.55
N PHE A 66 8.87 -22.97 -0.71
CA PHE A 66 10.06 -22.97 -1.57
C PHE A 66 9.96 -21.99 -2.73
N GLY A 67 9.11 -20.96 -2.65
CA GLY A 67 8.95 -19.97 -3.71
C GLY A 67 10.22 -19.18 -4.03
N CYS A 68 11.13 -19.04 -3.05
CA CYS A 68 12.43 -18.44 -3.31
C CYS A 68 13.28 -19.24 -4.32
N CYS A 69 13.03 -20.53 -4.52
CA CYS A 69 13.77 -21.35 -5.47
C CYS A 69 13.53 -20.96 -6.93
N GLU A 70 12.50 -20.15 -7.22
CA GLU A 70 12.28 -19.55 -8.54
C GLU A 70 13.38 -18.53 -8.88
N ASP A 71 13.97 -17.89 -7.88
CA ASP A 71 15.15 -17.03 -7.98
C ASP A 71 16.33 -17.65 -7.24
N ARG A 72 17.14 -18.41 -7.98
CA ARG A 72 18.30 -19.13 -7.43
C ARG A 72 19.32 -18.19 -6.78
N ASP A 73 19.50 -16.99 -7.29
CA ASP A 73 20.49 -16.05 -6.77
C ASP A 73 20.01 -15.48 -5.42
N SER A 74 18.75 -15.09 -5.33
CA SER A 74 18.13 -14.67 -4.07
C SER A 74 18.09 -15.81 -3.05
N CYS A 75 17.75 -17.04 -3.48
CA CYS A 75 17.72 -18.21 -2.61
C CYS A 75 19.09 -18.51 -2.01
N LEU A 76 20.15 -18.54 -2.82
CA LEU A 76 21.51 -18.81 -2.35
C LEU A 76 22.06 -17.66 -1.51
N THR A 77 21.77 -16.41 -1.89
CA THR A 77 22.18 -15.24 -1.10
C THR A 77 21.49 -15.26 0.26
N GLY A 78 20.20 -15.58 0.34
CA GLY A 78 19.50 -15.69 1.61
C GLY A 78 20.04 -16.81 2.50
N LEU A 79 20.49 -17.91 1.92
CA LEU A 79 21.07 -19.04 2.65
C LEU A 79 22.45 -18.74 3.23
N PHE A 80 23.33 -18.11 2.46
CA PHE A 80 24.73 -17.91 2.84
C PHE A 80 25.06 -16.50 3.33
N CYS A 81 24.24 -15.50 3.00
CA CYS A 81 24.47 -14.09 3.31
C CYS A 81 23.14 -13.31 3.47
N PRO A 82 22.34 -13.63 4.51
CA PRO A 82 21.02 -13.04 4.70
C PRO A 82 21.05 -11.51 4.85
N CYS A 83 22.06 -10.93 5.49
CA CYS A 83 22.24 -9.47 5.57
C CYS A 83 22.36 -8.77 4.21
N VAL A 84 23.05 -9.37 3.23
CA VAL A 84 23.17 -8.81 1.87
C VAL A 84 21.83 -8.89 1.15
N LEU A 85 21.13 -10.02 1.26
CA LEU A 85 19.79 -10.17 0.70
C LEU A 85 18.85 -9.11 1.28
N PHE A 86 18.88 -8.93 2.61
CA PHE A 86 18.10 -7.89 3.29
C PHE A 86 18.45 -6.49 2.78
N GLY A 87 19.73 -6.16 2.67
CA GLY A 87 20.18 -4.86 2.18
C GLY A 87 19.70 -4.57 0.76
N ARG A 88 19.83 -5.53 -0.15
CA ARG A 88 19.37 -5.41 -1.55
C ARG A 88 17.86 -5.27 -1.66
N ASN A 89 17.10 -5.97 -0.81
CA ASN A 89 15.66 -5.81 -0.75
C ASN A 89 15.27 -4.40 -0.28
N VAL A 90 15.95 -3.85 0.73
CA VAL A 90 15.69 -2.48 1.18
C VAL A 90 15.98 -1.47 0.07
N GLU A 91 17.11 -1.62 -0.62
CA GLU A 91 17.47 -0.75 -1.76
C GLU A 91 16.44 -0.82 -2.89
N SER A 92 15.94 -2.03 -3.22
CA SER A 92 14.88 -2.20 -4.22
C SER A 92 13.54 -1.59 -3.81
N LEU A 93 13.28 -1.42 -2.50
CA LEU A 93 12.05 -0.84 -1.98
C LEU A 93 12.19 0.66 -1.69
N ARG A 94 13.42 1.17 -1.59
CA ARG A 94 13.76 2.53 -1.19
C ARG A 94 14.90 3.05 -2.05
N ASP A 95 14.54 3.81 -3.08
CA ASP A 95 15.50 4.38 -4.05
C ASP A 95 16.55 5.31 -3.43
N ASP A 96 16.31 5.82 -2.22
CA ASP A 96 17.17 6.76 -1.50
C ASP A 96 18.16 6.09 -0.53
N THR A 97 18.06 4.77 -0.34
CA THR A 97 18.80 4.05 0.69
C THR A 97 19.73 3.00 0.06
N PRO A 98 21.06 3.24 0.01
CA PRO A 98 21.99 2.27 -0.56
C PRO A 98 22.01 0.98 0.27
N TRP A 99 22.13 -0.19 -0.37
CA TRP A 99 22.00 -1.50 0.28
C TRP A 99 23.02 -1.78 1.40
N THR A 100 24.18 -1.12 1.37
CA THR A 100 25.28 -1.37 2.31
C THR A 100 24.94 -0.98 3.75
N THR A 101 24.25 0.14 3.95
CA THR A 101 23.82 0.62 5.27
C THR A 101 22.86 -0.36 5.97
N PRO A 102 21.71 -0.76 5.38
CA PRO A 102 20.83 -1.75 5.98
C PRO A 102 21.49 -3.13 6.11
N CYS A 103 22.37 -3.52 5.18
CA CYS A 103 23.13 -4.77 5.29
C CYS A 103 24.01 -4.79 6.54
N ILE A 104 24.84 -3.76 6.77
CA ILE A 104 25.73 -3.68 7.94
C ILE A 104 24.92 -3.66 9.23
N CYS A 105 23.83 -2.88 9.26
CA CYS A 105 22.95 -2.82 10.42
C CYS A 105 22.34 -4.20 10.74
N HIS A 106 21.86 -4.92 9.73
CA HIS A 106 21.31 -6.27 9.91
C HIS A 106 22.37 -7.27 10.38
N ALA A 107 23.56 -7.25 9.78
CA ALA A 107 24.67 -8.13 10.17
C ALA A 107 25.10 -7.92 11.62
N VAL A 108 25.21 -6.65 12.08
CA VAL A 108 25.66 -6.34 13.45
C VAL A 108 24.55 -6.57 14.47
N CYS A 109 23.38 -5.97 14.27
CA CYS A 109 22.33 -5.92 15.29
C CYS A 109 21.51 -7.20 15.36
N VAL A 110 21.29 -7.87 14.24
CA VAL A 110 20.44 -9.07 14.16
C VAL A 110 21.29 -10.32 14.20
N GLU A 111 22.14 -10.54 13.19
CA GLU A 111 22.96 -11.76 13.11
C GLU A 111 23.98 -11.82 14.24
N GLY A 112 24.72 -10.73 14.47
CA GLY A 112 25.69 -10.61 15.55
C GLY A 112 25.06 -10.72 16.94
N GLY A 113 23.90 -10.10 17.15
CA GLY A 113 23.13 -10.19 18.40
C GLY A 113 22.68 -11.62 18.71
N MET A 114 22.14 -12.33 17.73
CA MET A 114 21.75 -13.74 17.88
C MET A 114 22.98 -14.63 18.15
N ALA A 115 24.08 -14.43 17.42
CA ALA A 115 25.30 -15.20 17.63
C ALA A 115 25.85 -15.02 19.05
N LEU A 116 25.86 -13.78 19.56
CA LEU A 116 26.27 -13.49 20.93
C LEU A 116 25.35 -14.15 21.96
N ALA A 117 24.04 -14.10 21.76
CA ALA A 117 23.07 -14.75 22.65
C ALA A 117 23.27 -16.27 22.71
N VAL A 118 23.46 -16.92 21.57
CA VAL A 118 23.73 -18.37 21.47
C VAL A 118 25.07 -18.72 22.13
N ALA A 119 26.13 -17.96 21.84
CA ALA A 119 27.44 -18.18 22.45
C ALA A 119 27.40 -18.05 23.98
N THR A 120 26.64 -17.07 24.49
CA THR A 120 26.43 -16.87 25.93
C THR A 120 25.70 -18.06 26.55
N ALA A 121 24.64 -18.55 25.89
CA ALA A 121 23.88 -19.70 26.36
C ALA A 121 24.71 -20.99 26.42
N ILE A 122 25.58 -21.22 25.43
CA ILE A 122 26.41 -22.44 25.34
C ILE A 122 27.62 -22.39 26.30
N LEU A 123 28.35 -21.27 26.33
CA LEU A 123 29.65 -21.20 26.99
C LEU A 123 29.60 -20.85 28.48
N HIS A 124 28.60 -20.07 28.90
CA HIS A 124 28.55 -19.52 30.27
C HIS A 124 27.36 -20.07 31.07
N GLY A 125 26.40 -20.71 30.39
CA GLY A 125 25.11 -21.06 30.96
C GLY A 125 24.26 -19.81 31.19
N ALA A 126 22.95 -19.91 30.95
CA ALA A 126 22.05 -18.82 31.29
C ALA A 126 21.57 -19.00 32.75
N ASP A 127 22.03 -18.14 33.66
CA ASP A 127 21.39 -18.00 34.97
C ASP A 127 19.88 -17.69 34.78
N PRO A 128 18.98 -18.12 35.69
CA PRO A 128 17.54 -17.95 35.51
C PRO A 128 17.10 -16.50 35.28
N ARG A 129 17.79 -15.50 35.85
CA ARG A 129 17.48 -14.08 35.62
C ARG A 129 17.93 -13.63 34.24
N SER A 130 19.11 -14.06 33.82
CA SER A 130 19.68 -13.79 32.50
C SER A 130 18.85 -14.44 31.39
N ALA A 131 18.41 -15.69 31.59
CA ALA A 131 17.50 -16.39 30.71
C ALA A 131 16.16 -15.66 30.57
N PHE A 132 15.60 -15.17 31.69
CA PHE A 132 14.36 -14.39 31.68
C PHE A 132 14.51 -13.09 30.86
N LEU A 133 15.60 -12.33 31.07
CA LEU A 133 15.88 -11.11 30.32
C LEU A 133 16.12 -11.37 28.83
N ILE A 134 16.82 -12.47 28.49
CA ILE A 134 17.02 -12.88 27.09
C ILE A 134 15.67 -13.23 26.44
N CYS A 135 14.84 -14.01 27.11
CA CYS A 135 13.50 -14.37 26.61
C CYS A 135 12.61 -13.14 26.42
N GLU A 136 12.59 -12.23 27.40
CA GLU A 136 11.84 -10.98 27.34
C GLU A 136 12.34 -10.11 26.17
N GLY A 137 13.65 -9.94 26.03
CA GLY A 137 14.26 -9.20 24.92
C GLY A 137 13.95 -9.81 23.56
N LEU A 138 14.03 -11.13 23.41
CA LEU A 138 13.68 -11.83 22.17
C LEU A 138 12.18 -11.68 21.84
N PHE A 139 11.31 -11.75 22.84
CA PHE A 139 9.87 -11.55 22.65
C PHE A 139 9.56 -10.13 22.17
N PHE A 140 10.14 -9.11 22.81
CA PHE A 140 9.97 -7.72 22.38
C PHE A 140 10.56 -7.47 20.98
N ALA A 141 11.76 -8.01 20.70
CA ALA A 141 12.37 -7.90 19.37
C ALA A 141 11.51 -8.57 18.30
N TRP A 142 11.00 -9.79 18.56
CA TRP A 142 10.10 -10.50 17.66
C TRP A 142 8.79 -9.75 17.43
N TRP A 143 8.16 -9.25 18.50
CA TRP A 143 6.94 -8.43 18.42
C TRP A 143 7.16 -7.19 17.56
N MET A 144 8.20 -6.40 17.87
CA MET A 144 8.49 -5.15 17.16
C MET A 144 8.85 -5.39 15.69
N CYS A 145 9.64 -6.44 15.41
CA CYS A 145 9.93 -6.88 14.05
C CYS A 145 8.64 -7.26 13.30
N GLY A 146 7.73 -7.98 13.96
CA GLY A 146 6.42 -8.35 13.42
C GLY A 146 5.56 -7.15 13.05
N ILE A 147 5.45 -6.15 13.93
CA ILE A 147 4.72 -4.90 13.64
C ILE A 147 5.37 -4.16 12.48
N TYR A 148 6.67 -3.91 12.53
CA TYR A 148 7.34 -3.10 11.51
C TYR A 148 7.26 -3.77 10.13
N THR A 149 7.54 -5.08 10.06
CA THR A 149 7.41 -5.86 8.83
C THR A 149 5.96 -5.89 8.34
N GLY A 150 4.99 -6.00 9.25
CA GLY A 150 3.56 -5.96 8.92
C GLY A 150 3.13 -4.63 8.31
N LEU A 151 3.57 -3.51 8.87
CA LEU A 151 3.29 -2.17 8.34
C LEU A 151 3.89 -1.97 6.95
N VAL A 152 5.15 -2.39 6.74
CA VAL A 152 5.80 -2.33 5.43
C VAL A 152 5.04 -3.19 4.42
N ARG A 153 4.67 -4.43 4.80
CA ARG A 153 3.91 -5.33 3.94
C ARG A 153 2.56 -4.73 3.53
N GLN A 154 1.82 -4.14 4.46
CA GLN A 154 0.56 -3.45 4.16
C GLN A 154 0.78 -2.27 3.20
N SER A 155 1.83 -1.49 3.41
CA SER A 155 2.18 -0.40 2.49
C SER A 155 2.48 -0.92 1.09
N LEU A 156 3.21 -2.04 0.97
CA LEU A 156 3.52 -2.66 -0.32
C LEU A 156 2.26 -3.22 -0.99
N GLN A 157 1.41 -3.91 -0.23
CA GLN A 157 0.12 -4.41 -0.74
C GLN A 157 -0.75 -3.29 -1.31
N LYS A 158 -0.77 -2.12 -0.64
CA LYS A 158 -1.47 -0.94 -1.14
C LYS A 158 -0.80 -0.36 -2.39
N ASN A 159 0.52 -0.19 -2.39
CA ASN A 159 1.25 0.44 -3.48
C ASN A 159 1.25 -0.40 -4.77
N TYR A 160 1.25 -1.72 -4.64
CA TYR A 160 1.33 -2.66 -5.76
C TYR A 160 0.02 -3.41 -6.03
N HIS A 161 -1.09 -3.05 -5.37
CA HIS A 161 -2.40 -3.65 -5.57
C HIS A 161 -2.39 -5.19 -5.45
N LEU A 162 -1.93 -5.70 -4.31
CA LEU A 162 -1.73 -7.13 -4.11
C LEU A 162 -2.81 -7.73 -3.21
N LYS A 163 -3.16 -9.00 -3.40
CA LYS A 163 -4.14 -9.70 -2.55
C LYS A 163 -3.71 -9.70 -1.09
N VAL A 164 -4.64 -9.29 -0.22
CA VAL A 164 -4.54 -9.57 1.21
C VAL A 164 -4.95 -11.02 1.42
N GLY A 165 -3.98 -11.88 1.77
CA GLY A 165 -4.28 -13.28 2.12
C GLY A 165 -5.15 -13.32 3.37
N ASN A 166 -6.41 -13.73 3.23
CA ASN A 166 -7.22 -14.20 4.35
C ASN A 166 -6.73 -15.61 4.68
N TYR A 167 -5.88 -15.73 5.70
CA TYR A 167 -5.46 -17.03 6.25
C TYR A 167 -6.37 -17.41 7.42
#